data_AF-A0A841RIR2-F1
#
_entry.id   AF-A0A841RIR2-F1
#
_cell.length_a   1.000
_cell.length_b   1.000
_cell.length_c   1.000
_cell.angle_alpha   90.00
_cell.angle_beta   90.00
_cell.angle_gamma   90.00
#
_symmetry.space_group_name_H-M   'P 1'
#
loop_
_entity.id
_entity.type
_entity.pdbx_description
1 polymer ?
#
loop_
_entity_poly.entity_id
_entity_poly.type
_entity_poly.pdbx_seq_one_letter_code
_entity_poly.pdbx_strand_id
1 'polypeptide(L)'
;MRFYVKNIRDGQTRLWSSEQFRRNILYVTKSQFINKQVLRERTGLRPTALEEIMNQLNEEIIVIKDIFVVSAIYRINKDPQTRYLLLIDGSLGVKEEEIIRQIVPEYISIWSVNVTEETAGENVEHGYLSKWFRTNMGAGFSFIDIDYLLYNSATHKTLLIEEKNHGQYTVGYGQLLSYEELLRDIIQVPANLLFLYIHDQHYEYFRCNIDTFHKNQHGNHFVSLYPRKGFRIKREKIESFATKSDLVKALHQ
;
A
#
# COMPACT_ATOMS: atom_id res chain seq x y z
N MET A 1 -18.32 -2.31 -16.77
CA MET A 1 -17.57 -2.70 -15.56
C MET A 1 -18.51 -2.77 -14.36
N ARG A 2 -18.49 -3.91 -13.66
CA ARG A 2 -19.17 -4.08 -12.37
C ARG A 2 -18.14 -4.53 -11.33
N PHE A 3 -18.41 -4.20 -10.08
CA PHE A 3 -17.55 -4.47 -8.94
C PHE A 3 -18.28 -5.37 -7.97
N TYR A 4 -17.78 -6.58 -7.79
CA TYR A 4 -18.19 -7.44 -6.70
C TYR A 4 -17.38 -7.04 -5.46
N VAL A 5 -18.03 -6.41 -4.51
CA VAL A 5 -17.41 -5.85 -3.31
C VAL A 5 -17.84 -6.66 -2.10
N LYS A 6 -16.89 -7.23 -1.38
CA LYS A 6 -17.08 -7.84 -0.07
C LYS A 6 -16.53 -6.90 0.98
N ASN A 7 -17.38 -6.45 1.90
CA ASN A 7 -16.90 -5.81 3.12
C ASN A 7 -16.37 -6.89 4.07
N ILE A 8 -15.07 -6.86 4.34
CA ILE A 8 -14.39 -7.87 5.15
C ILE A 8 -14.81 -7.77 6.63
N ARG A 9 -15.27 -6.60 7.09
CA ARG A 9 -15.70 -6.42 8.49
C ARG A 9 -16.96 -7.21 8.82
N ASP A 10 -17.98 -7.13 7.97
CA ASP A 10 -19.30 -7.72 8.22
C ASP A 10 -19.65 -8.88 7.27
N GLY A 11 -18.77 -9.19 6.31
CA GLY A 11 -18.96 -10.23 5.30
C GLY A 11 -20.00 -9.89 4.23
N GLN A 12 -20.61 -8.69 4.24
CA GLN A 12 -21.64 -8.34 3.27
C GLN A 12 -21.04 -8.17 1.88
N THR A 13 -21.70 -8.80 0.90
CA THR A 13 -21.31 -8.74 -0.49
C THR A 13 -22.30 -7.92 -1.30
N ARG A 14 -21.82 -7.08 -2.21
CA ARG A 14 -22.64 -6.25 -3.10
C ARG A 14 -22.05 -6.29 -4.50
N LEU A 15 -22.93 -6.26 -5.51
CA LEU A 15 -22.54 -6.00 -6.88
C LEU A 15 -22.89 -4.55 -7.21
N TRP A 16 -21.89 -3.74 -7.50
CA TRP A 16 -22.06 -2.32 -7.79
C TRP A 16 -21.67 -2.00 -9.23
N SER A 17 -22.42 -1.07 -9.84
CA SER A 17 -21.95 -0.36 -11.03
C SER A 17 -20.77 0.55 -10.68
N SER A 18 -20.03 1.00 -11.71
CA SER A 18 -18.95 1.99 -11.55
C SER A 18 -19.40 3.24 -10.76
N GLU A 19 -20.59 3.78 -11.06
CA GLU A 19 -21.08 4.97 -10.36
C GLU A 19 -21.48 4.66 -8.91
N GLN A 20 -22.07 3.50 -8.65
CA GLN A 20 -22.38 3.08 -7.29
C GLN A 20 -21.11 2.88 -6.47
N PHE A 21 -20.07 2.26 -7.04
CA PHE A 21 -18.80 2.04 -6.36
C PHE A 21 -18.13 3.38 -6.01
N ARG A 22 -18.04 4.30 -6.98
CA ARG A 22 -17.53 5.67 -6.76
C ARG A 22 -18.27 6.40 -5.64
N ARG A 23 -19.61 6.38 -5.67
CA ARG A 23 -20.44 7.02 -4.64
C ARG A 23 -20.22 6.45 -3.25
N ASN A 24 -20.08 5.12 -3.14
CA ASN A 24 -19.84 4.47 -1.85
C ASN A 24 -18.46 4.81 -1.29
N ILE A 25 -17.41 4.85 -2.13
CA ILE A 25 -16.08 5.30 -1.70
C ILE A 25 -16.14 6.74 -1.16
N LEU A 26 -16.78 7.66 -1.90
CA LEU A 26 -16.96 9.05 -1.46
C LEU A 26 -17.72 9.14 -0.12
N TYR A 27 -18.79 8.37 0.04
CA TYR A 27 -19.62 8.36 1.23
C TYR A 27 -18.87 7.86 2.48
N VAL A 28 -18.14 6.74 2.35
CA VAL A 28 -17.41 6.13 3.47
C VAL A 28 -16.23 7.00 3.90
N THR A 29 -15.49 7.55 2.94
CA THR A 29 -14.30 8.37 3.20
C THR A 29 -14.61 9.83 3.55
N LYS A 30 -15.90 10.21 3.56
CA LYS A 30 -16.41 11.59 3.68
C LYS A 30 -15.65 12.57 2.76
N SER A 31 -15.32 12.10 1.57
CA SER A 31 -14.60 12.88 0.56
C SER A 31 -15.57 13.52 -0.44
N GLN A 32 -15.02 14.31 -1.36
CA GLN A 32 -15.75 14.89 -2.48
C GLN A 32 -14.98 14.71 -3.78
N PHE A 33 -15.70 14.55 -4.88
CA PHE A 33 -15.11 14.45 -6.20
C PHE A 33 -14.57 15.81 -6.63
N ILE A 34 -13.26 15.88 -6.92
CA ILE A 34 -12.62 17.06 -7.49
C ILE A 34 -12.18 16.72 -8.91
N ASN A 35 -12.80 17.38 -9.90
CA ASN A 35 -12.52 17.16 -11.32
C ASN A 35 -11.14 17.72 -11.73
N LYS A 36 -10.09 17.00 -11.32
CA LYS A 36 -8.70 17.18 -11.70
C LYS A 36 -8.09 15.80 -11.88
N GLN A 37 -7.23 15.64 -12.88
CA GLN A 37 -6.53 14.38 -13.11
C GLN A 37 -5.77 13.98 -11.84
N VAL A 38 -5.97 12.73 -11.42
CA VAL A 38 -5.02 12.06 -10.54
C VAL A 38 -3.77 11.83 -11.38
N LEU A 39 -2.62 12.33 -10.92
CA LEU A 39 -1.36 12.07 -11.62
C LEU A 39 -1.17 10.55 -11.69
N ARG A 40 -1.04 10.01 -12.91
CA ARG A 40 -0.71 8.60 -13.09
C ARG A 40 0.70 8.37 -12.53
N GLU A 41 0.85 7.49 -11.55
CA GLU A 41 2.17 6.91 -11.31
C GLU A 41 2.49 5.99 -12.48
N ARG A 42 3.74 6.05 -12.94
CA ARG A 42 4.27 5.17 -13.98
C ARG A 42 4.65 3.83 -13.33
N THR A 43 3.67 3.02 -13.00
CA THR A 43 3.88 1.69 -12.41
C THR A 43 3.21 0.63 -13.27
N GLY A 44 3.76 0.38 -14.47
CA GLY A 44 3.41 -0.84 -15.20
C GLY A 44 3.69 -2.08 -14.36
N LEU A 45 3.04 -3.21 -14.65
CA LEU A 45 3.37 -4.52 -14.09
C LEU A 45 4.86 -4.79 -14.33
N ARG A 46 5.68 -4.48 -13.33
CA ARG A 46 7.07 -4.90 -13.32
C ARG A 46 7.05 -6.30 -12.72
N PRO A 47 7.72 -7.29 -13.34
CA PRO A 47 7.99 -8.55 -12.66
C PRO A 47 8.61 -8.21 -11.30
N THR A 48 7.93 -8.56 -10.23
CA THR A 48 8.43 -8.29 -8.88
C THR A 48 9.59 -9.24 -8.64
N ALA A 49 10.77 -8.71 -8.34
CA ALA A 49 11.89 -9.56 -7.95
C ALA A 49 11.60 -10.28 -6.60
N LEU A 50 10.59 -9.79 -5.89
CA LEU A 50 10.11 -10.31 -4.63
C LEU A 50 9.24 -11.56 -4.74
N GLU A 51 8.61 -11.86 -5.88
CA GLU A 51 7.68 -13.00 -5.96
C GLU A 51 8.34 -14.31 -5.51
N GLU A 52 9.53 -14.58 -6.04
CA GLU A 52 10.30 -15.78 -5.72
C GLU A 52 10.82 -15.78 -4.27
N ILE A 53 11.00 -14.60 -3.66
CA ILE A 53 11.41 -14.46 -2.25
C ILE A 53 10.22 -14.77 -1.33
N MET A 54 9.04 -14.23 -1.65
CA MET A 54 7.83 -14.43 -0.85
C MET A 54 7.41 -15.89 -0.82
N ASN A 55 7.60 -16.62 -1.92
CA ASN A 55 7.32 -18.06 -1.99
C ASN A 55 8.27 -18.94 -1.14
N GLN A 56 9.36 -18.38 -0.60
CA GLN A 56 10.30 -19.08 0.28
C GLN A 56 10.01 -18.84 1.77
N LEU A 57 9.06 -17.96 2.10
CA LEU A 57 8.67 -17.70 3.47
C LEU A 57 7.91 -18.91 4.05
N ASN A 58 7.98 -19.08 5.37
CA ASN A 58 7.41 -20.23 6.06
C ASN A 58 5.92 -19.97 6.35
N GLU A 59 5.21 -21.00 6.77
CA GLU A 59 3.76 -20.94 7.02
C GLU A 59 3.37 -19.96 8.15
N GLU A 60 4.33 -19.50 8.95
CA GLU A 60 4.12 -18.51 10.01
C GLU A 60 4.00 -17.07 9.45
N ILE A 61 4.56 -16.82 8.26
CA ILE A 61 4.45 -15.51 7.59
C ILE A 61 3.28 -15.54 6.61
N ILE A 62 2.28 -14.71 6.88
CA ILE A 62 1.15 -14.50 5.99
C ILE A 62 1.48 -13.34 5.05
N VAL A 63 1.42 -13.59 3.75
CA VAL A 63 1.71 -12.60 2.70
C VAL A 63 0.40 -12.11 2.09
N ILE A 64 0.18 -10.80 2.09
CA ILE A 64 -0.99 -10.15 1.48
C ILE A 64 -0.49 -9.14 0.45
N LYS A 65 -1.06 -9.17 -0.75
CA LYS A 65 -0.71 -8.33 -1.90
C LYS A 65 -1.93 -7.54 -2.39
N ASP A 66 -1.70 -6.67 -3.38
CA ASP A 66 -2.75 -5.91 -4.06
C ASP A 66 -3.59 -5.06 -3.08
N ILE A 67 -2.92 -4.51 -2.08
CA ILE A 67 -3.53 -3.69 -1.03
C ILE A 67 -3.39 -2.22 -1.42
N PHE A 68 -4.52 -1.53 -1.48
CA PHE A 68 -4.58 -0.11 -1.75
C PHE A 68 -5.19 0.65 -0.59
N VAL A 69 -4.50 1.70 -0.15
CA VAL A 69 -5.06 2.65 0.82
C VAL A 69 -5.64 3.83 0.07
N VAL A 70 -6.95 4.01 0.25
CA VAL A 70 -7.68 5.20 -0.20
C VAL A 70 -7.73 6.19 0.95
N SER A 71 -7.12 7.35 0.77
CA SER A 71 -7.13 8.45 1.76
C SER A 71 -7.82 9.65 1.13
N ALA A 72 -8.93 10.13 1.72
CA ALA A 72 -9.44 11.45 1.38
C ALA A 72 -8.35 12.48 1.70
N ILE A 73 -8.11 13.46 0.83
CA ILE A 73 -7.05 14.44 1.11
C ILE A 73 -7.36 15.21 2.40
N TYR A 74 -6.35 15.44 3.25
CA TYR A 74 -6.51 16.03 4.59
C TYR A 74 -7.32 17.33 4.61
N ARG A 75 -7.19 18.18 3.58
CA ARG A 75 -7.95 19.44 3.50
C ARG A 75 -9.47 19.25 3.30
N ILE A 76 -9.91 18.08 2.83
CA ILE A 76 -11.32 17.72 2.64
C ILE A 76 -11.82 17.03 3.91
N ASN A 77 -11.12 15.98 4.35
CA ASN A 77 -11.46 15.24 5.55
C ASN A 77 -10.21 15.10 6.44
N LYS A 78 -10.26 15.66 7.65
CA LYS A 78 -9.18 15.59 8.65
C LYS A 78 -9.39 14.48 9.67
N ASP A 79 -10.59 13.91 9.75
CA ASP A 79 -10.95 12.93 10.76
C ASP A 79 -10.43 11.53 10.37
N PRO A 80 -9.41 11.00 11.06
CA PRO A 80 -8.83 9.70 10.72
C PRO A 80 -9.83 8.55 10.82
N GLN A 81 -10.93 8.69 11.57
CA GLN A 81 -11.92 7.63 11.69
C GLN A 81 -12.77 7.43 10.42
N THR A 82 -12.89 8.48 9.62
CA THR A 82 -13.73 8.48 8.43
C THR A 82 -12.97 8.80 7.16
N ARG A 83 -11.67 9.04 7.22
CA ARG A 83 -10.84 9.49 6.09
C ARG A 83 -10.34 8.36 5.19
N TYR A 84 -10.20 7.17 5.75
CA TYR A 84 -9.52 6.05 5.11
C TYR A 84 -10.48 4.92 4.70
N LEU A 85 -10.09 4.21 3.65
CA LEU A 85 -10.69 2.97 3.19
C LEU A 85 -9.55 2.07 2.68
N LEU A 86 -9.54 0.81 3.12
CA LEU A 86 -8.64 -0.19 2.55
C LEU A 86 -9.36 -0.93 1.43
N LEU A 87 -8.75 -0.98 0.26
CA LEU A 87 -9.20 -1.78 -0.88
C LEU A 87 -8.20 -2.90 -1.13
N ILE A 88 -8.70 -4.08 -1.48
CA ILE A 88 -7.89 -5.24 -1.85
C ILE A 88 -8.41 -5.73 -3.19
N ASP A 89 -7.56 -5.73 -4.23
CA ASP A 89 -7.95 -6.24 -5.56
C ASP A 89 -7.91 -7.78 -5.53
N GLY A 90 -9.03 -8.42 -5.85
CA GLY A 90 -9.20 -9.87 -5.71
C GLY A 90 -9.82 -10.30 -4.39
N SER A 91 -9.71 -11.60 -4.08
CA SER A 91 -10.28 -12.23 -2.89
C SER A 91 -9.20 -12.66 -1.89
N LEU A 92 -9.47 -12.48 -0.60
CA LEU A 92 -8.65 -13.01 0.48
C LEU A 92 -9.16 -14.36 0.96
N GLY A 93 -8.25 -15.22 1.40
CA GLY A 93 -8.59 -16.39 2.19
C GLY A 93 -9.02 -16.00 3.62
N VAL A 94 -9.56 -16.98 4.34
CA VAL A 94 -10.13 -16.75 5.69
C VAL A 94 -9.08 -16.23 6.66
N LYS A 95 -7.84 -16.76 6.58
CA LYS A 95 -6.74 -16.34 7.44
C LYS A 95 -6.30 -14.91 7.14
N GLU A 96 -6.13 -14.54 5.87
CA GLU A 96 -5.75 -13.17 5.51
C GLU A 96 -6.83 -12.15 5.92
N GLU A 97 -8.11 -12.48 5.79
CA GLU A 97 -9.21 -11.63 6.26
C GLU A 97 -9.17 -11.42 7.77
N GLU A 98 -8.89 -12.48 8.54
CA GLU A 98 -8.75 -12.39 10.00
C GLU A 98 -7.60 -11.48 10.40
N ILE A 99 -6.42 -11.65 9.80
CA ILE A 99 -5.25 -10.82 10.06
C ILE A 99 -5.52 -9.35 9.71
N ILE A 100 -6.07 -9.08 8.53
CA ILE A 100 -6.39 -7.71 8.10
C ILE A 100 -7.38 -7.04 9.07
N ARG A 101 -8.39 -7.78 9.57
CA ARG A 101 -9.31 -7.27 10.60
C ARG A 101 -8.59 -6.93 11.91
N GLN A 102 -7.59 -7.71 12.30
CA GLN A 102 -6.82 -7.50 13.52
C GLN A 102 -5.84 -6.33 13.42
N ILE A 103 -5.19 -6.13 12.27
CA ILE A 103 -4.14 -5.10 12.13
C ILE A 103 -4.67 -3.72 11.74
N VAL A 104 -5.91 -3.62 11.26
CA VAL A 104 -6.55 -2.36 10.87
C VAL A 104 -7.60 -1.95 11.91
N PRO A 105 -7.69 -0.67 12.33
CA PRO A 105 -8.72 -0.18 13.25
C PRO A 105 -10.15 -0.48 12.78
N GLU A 106 -11.02 -0.86 13.72
CA GLU A 106 -12.39 -1.31 13.43
C GLU A 106 -13.24 -0.30 12.64
N TYR A 107 -13.00 0.99 12.84
CA TYR A 107 -13.72 2.06 12.14
C TYR A 107 -13.33 2.20 10.67
N ILE A 108 -12.18 1.67 10.25
CA ILE A 108 -11.76 1.68 8.85
C ILE A 108 -12.43 0.52 8.12
N SER A 109 -13.18 0.88 7.07
CA SER A 109 -13.77 -0.10 6.15
C SER A 109 -12.69 -0.81 5.36
N ILE A 110 -12.87 -2.10 5.12
CA ILE A 110 -11.95 -2.95 4.35
C ILE A 110 -12.75 -3.69 3.31
N TRP A 111 -12.47 -3.45 2.04
CA TRP A 111 -13.20 -4.04 0.93
C TRP A 111 -12.30 -4.89 0.05
N SER A 112 -12.64 -6.16 -0.09
CA SER A 112 -12.15 -6.99 -1.19
C SER A 112 -13.01 -6.72 -2.42
N VAL A 113 -12.37 -6.49 -3.56
CA VAL A 113 -13.01 -6.03 -4.79
C VAL A 113 -12.60 -6.92 -5.94
N ASN A 114 -13.55 -7.60 -6.55
CA ASN A 114 -13.34 -8.33 -7.80
C ASN A 114 -14.02 -7.56 -8.94
N VAL A 115 -13.25 -7.21 -9.96
CA VAL A 115 -13.75 -6.49 -11.13
C VAL A 115 -14.23 -7.50 -12.18
N THR A 116 -15.52 -7.48 -12.50
CA THR A 116 -16.05 -8.24 -13.62
C THR A 116 -16.13 -7.32 -14.83
N GLU A 117 -15.24 -7.53 -15.80
CA GLU A 117 -15.38 -6.97 -17.14
C GLU A 117 -16.06 -7.98 -18.08
N GLU A 118 -17.03 -7.51 -18.85
CA GLU A 118 -17.43 -8.14 -20.11
C GLU A 118 -16.66 -7.44 -21.22
N THR A 119 -15.40 -7.80 -21.49
CA THR A 119 -14.78 -7.54 -22.81
C THR A 119 -13.46 -8.28 -23.01
N ALA A 120 -13.41 -9.01 -24.12
CA ALA A 120 -12.23 -9.65 -24.69
C ALA A 120 -11.24 -8.60 -25.22
N GLY A 121 -9.94 -8.80 -24.97
CA GLY A 121 -8.89 -8.31 -25.87
C GLY A 121 -7.91 -7.25 -25.37
N GLU A 122 -8.00 -6.73 -24.15
CA GLU A 122 -6.92 -5.89 -23.60
C GLU A 122 -5.94 -6.75 -22.80
N ASN A 123 -4.66 -6.74 -23.20
CA ASN A 123 -3.56 -7.16 -22.33
C ASN A 123 -3.51 -6.17 -21.16
N VAL A 124 -4.06 -6.56 -20.03
CA VAL A 124 -4.28 -5.64 -18.92
C VAL A 124 -3.01 -5.52 -18.08
N GLU A 125 -2.24 -4.47 -18.38
CA GLU A 125 -0.95 -4.14 -17.78
C GLU A 125 -1.02 -3.55 -16.35
N HIS A 126 -2.20 -3.49 -15.73
CA HIS A 126 -2.45 -3.04 -14.34
C HIS A 126 -3.70 -3.70 -13.78
N GLY A 127 -3.77 -3.97 -12.46
CA GLY A 127 -5.02 -4.33 -11.79
C GLY A 127 -6.14 -3.34 -12.17
N TYR A 128 -7.26 -3.87 -12.67
CA TYR A 128 -8.37 -3.07 -13.19
C TYR A 128 -8.86 -2.04 -12.18
N LEU A 129 -8.79 -2.38 -10.89
CA LEU A 129 -9.17 -1.49 -9.79
C LEU A 129 -8.30 -0.23 -9.74
N SER A 130 -6.97 -0.37 -9.81
CA SER A 130 -6.03 0.76 -9.77
C SER A 130 -6.20 1.68 -10.99
N LYS A 131 -6.30 1.09 -12.20
CA LYS A 131 -6.59 1.84 -13.45
C LYS A 131 -7.90 2.60 -13.36
N TRP A 132 -8.95 1.93 -12.86
CA TRP A 132 -10.27 2.53 -12.67
C TRP A 132 -10.22 3.68 -11.65
N PHE A 133 -9.60 3.47 -10.48
CA PHE A 133 -9.57 4.46 -9.40
C PHE A 133 -8.92 5.77 -9.86
N ARG A 134 -7.73 5.67 -10.46
CA ARG A 134 -6.97 6.83 -10.98
C ARG A 134 -7.73 7.60 -12.06
N THR A 135 -8.59 6.92 -12.81
CA THR A 135 -9.41 7.53 -13.88
C THR A 135 -10.68 8.18 -13.34
N ASN A 136 -11.30 7.64 -12.28
CA ASN A 136 -12.68 7.97 -11.92
C ASN A 136 -12.87 8.70 -10.58
N MET A 137 -11.87 8.71 -9.68
CA MET A 137 -12.04 9.27 -8.33
C MET A 137 -11.61 10.74 -8.19
N GLY A 138 -10.79 11.24 -9.13
CA GLY A 138 -10.34 12.64 -9.16
C GLY A 138 -9.40 13.00 -8.00
N ALA A 139 -9.00 14.28 -7.92
CA ALA A 139 -7.97 14.75 -6.99
C ALA A 139 -8.46 14.98 -5.55
N GLY A 140 -9.62 14.44 -5.18
CA GLY A 140 -10.12 14.42 -3.80
C GLY A 140 -9.45 13.35 -2.93
N PHE A 141 -8.62 12.51 -3.54
CA PHE A 141 -8.01 11.35 -2.91
C PHE A 141 -6.49 11.28 -3.13
N SER A 142 -5.83 10.61 -2.19
CA SER A 142 -4.58 9.90 -2.41
C SER A 142 -4.88 8.41 -2.55
N PHE A 143 -4.12 7.72 -3.40
CA PHE A 143 -4.24 6.28 -3.65
C PHE A 143 -2.84 5.69 -3.51
N ILE A 144 -2.64 4.92 -2.45
CA ILE A 144 -1.34 4.39 -2.07
C ILE A 144 -1.36 2.90 -2.36
N ASP A 145 -0.39 2.46 -3.14
CA ASP A 145 -0.15 1.05 -3.43
C ASP A 145 0.80 0.49 -2.37
N ILE A 146 0.52 -0.70 -1.86
CA ILE A 146 1.40 -1.43 -0.94
C ILE A 146 1.74 -2.74 -1.62
N ASP A 147 3.00 -2.88 -2.07
CA ASP A 147 3.42 -4.06 -2.84
C ASP A 147 3.22 -5.36 -2.04
N TYR A 148 3.65 -5.36 -0.77
CA TYR A 148 3.43 -6.49 0.14
C TYR A 148 3.17 -6.04 1.57
N LEU A 149 2.25 -6.74 2.22
CA LEU A 149 2.09 -6.76 3.67
C LEU A 149 2.40 -8.16 4.17
N LEU A 150 3.42 -8.27 5.02
CA LEU A 150 3.79 -9.48 5.71
C LEU A 150 3.34 -9.40 7.17
N TYR A 151 2.70 -10.46 7.64
CA TYR A 151 2.34 -10.61 9.03
C TYR A 151 2.97 -11.88 9.59
N ASN A 152 3.81 -11.73 10.60
CA ASN A 152 4.40 -12.85 11.31
C ASN A 152 3.47 -13.28 12.45
N SER A 153 2.79 -14.42 12.27
CA SER A 153 1.83 -14.95 13.25
C SER A 153 2.47 -15.39 14.57
N ALA A 154 3.77 -15.73 14.58
CA ALA A 154 4.48 -16.12 15.80
C ALA A 154 4.90 -14.90 16.65
N THR A 155 5.24 -13.77 16.01
CA THR A 155 5.71 -12.56 16.72
C THR A 155 4.69 -11.43 16.78
N HIS A 156 3.55 -11.57 16.09
CA HIS A 156 2.52 -10.55 15.91
C HIS A 156 3.06 -9.20 15.39
N LYS A 157 4.09 -9.26 14.53
CA LYS A 157 4.67 -8.09 13.88
C LYS A 157 4.23 -7.99 12.42
N THR A 158 4.09 -6.75 11.97
CA THR A 158 3.78 -6.43 10.56
C THR A 158 4.99 -5.80 9.88
N LEU A 159 5.25 -6.22 8.65
CA LEU A 159 6.21 -5.59 7.76
C LEU A 159 5.51 -5.21 6.46
N LEU A 160 5.52 -3.93 6.14
CA LEU A 160 5.10 -3.40 4.85
C LEU A 160 6.33 -3.31 3.96
N ILE A 161 6.21 -3.70 2.69
CA ILE A 161 7.32 -3.63 1.74
C ILE A 161 6.90 -2.77 0.56
N GLU A 162 7.80 -1.85 0.21
CA GLU A 162 7.75 -1.06 -1.02
C GLU A 162 8.98 -1.43 -1.86
N GLU A 163 8.76 -2.04 -3.02
CA GLU A 163 9.78 -2.46 -3.97
C GLU A 163 10.23 -1.29 -4.85
N LYS A 164 11.55 -1.05 -4.87
CA LYS A 164 12.18 -0.02 -5.68
C LYS A 164 13.16 -0.66 -6.65
N ASN A 165 12.85 -0.55 -7.93
CA ASN A 165 13.66 -1.09 -9.02
C ASN A 165 14.83 -0.18 -9.46
N HIS A 166 15.17 0.84 -8.67
CA HIS A 166 16.20 1.82 -9.05
C HIS A 166 16.97 2.28 -7.80
N GLY A 167 18.30 2.30 -7.87
CA GLY A 167 19.21 2.72 -6.78
C GLY A 167 19.27 4.23 -6.50
N GLN A 168 18.24 5.01 -6.86
CA GLN A 168 18.24 6.46 -6.64
C GLN A 168 17.86 6.86 -5.21
N TYR A 169 17.40 5.91 -4.38
CA TYR A 169 16.93 6.08 -2.99
C TYR A 169 16.04 7.32 -2.75
N THR A 170 15.32 7.76 -3.79
CA THR A 170 14.42 8.91 -3.74
C THR A 170 13.02 8.47 -3.33
N VAL A 171 12.38 9.28 -2.50
CA VAL A 171 10.98 9.11 -2.09
C VAL A 171 10.24 10.43 -2.30
N GLY A 172 9.10 10.38 -2.98
CA GLY A 172 8.27 11.56 -3.18
C GLY A 172 7.73 12.11 -1.85
N TYR A 173 7.53 13.43 -1.76
CA TYR A 173 6.95 14.04 -0.55
C TYR A 173 5.57 13.43 -0.21
N GLY A 174 4.71 13.26 -1.23
CA GLY A 174 3.40 12.63 -1.05
C GLY A 174 3.48 11.17 -0.61
N GLN A 175 4.51 10.44 -1.03
CA GLN A 175 4.73 9.05 -0.60
C GLN A 175 5.14 8.99 0.87
N LEU A 176 6.09 9.82 1.33
CA LEU A 176 6.45 9.83 2.75
C LEU A 176 5.26 10.18 3.64
N LEU A 177 4.46 11.19 3.26
CA LEU A 177 3.24 11.54 4.00
C LEU A 177 2.24 10.38 4.03
N SER A 178 2.09 9.69 2.91
CA SER A 178 1.20 8.53 2.78
C SER A 178 1.62 7.38 3.69
N TYR A 179 2.92 7.08 3.78
CA TYR A 179 3.42 6.04 4.68
C TYR A 179 3.37 6.44 6.15
N GLU A 180 3.58 7.72 6.47
CA GLU A 180 3.37 8.24 7.82
C GLU A 180 1.90 8.03 8.26
N GLU A 181 0.93 8.37 7.40
CA GLU A 181 -0.49 8.12 7.65
C GLU A 181 -0.79 6.62 7.78
N LEU A 182 -0.19 5.77 6.95
CA LEU A 182 -0.35 4.32 7.01
C LEU A 182 0.08 3.75 8.37
N LEU A 183 1.29 4.10 8.83
CA LEU A 183 1.84 3.58 10.08
C LEU A 183 1.20 4.19 11.33
N ARG A 184 0.67 5.42 11.24
CA ARG A 184 0.05 6.10 12.40
C ARG A 184 -1.42 5.80 12.55
N ASP A 185 -2.16 5.86 11.44
CA ASP A 185 -3.62 5.97 11.45
C ASP A 185 -4.32 4.67 11.00
N ILE A 186 -3.62 3.79 10.27
CA ILE A 186 -4.22 2.61 9.60
C ILE A 186 -3.71 1.28 10.14
N ILE A 187 -2.44 1.15 10.54
CA ILE A 187 -1.91 -0.10 11.10
C ILE A 187 -1.77 0.04 12.63
N GLN A 188 -2.55 -0.75 13.38
CA GLN A 188 -2.65 -0.64 14.85
C GLN A 188 -1.75 -1.62 15.63
N VAL A 189 -0.94 -2.40 14.92
CA VAL A 189 0.04 -3.33 15.51
C VAL A 189 1.46 -2.84 15.23
N PRO A 190 2.48 -3.31 15.97
CA PRO A 190 3.87 -2.97 15.69
C PRO A 190 4.22 -3.24 14.22
N ALA A 191 4.49 -2.16 13.49
CA ALA A 191 4.72 -2.19 12.05
C ALA A 191 6.04 -1.50 11.67
N ASN A 192 6.72 -2.08 10.70
CA ASN A 192 7.81 -1.43 9.99
C ASN A 192 7.47 -1.32 8.51
N LEU A 193 8.03 -0.32 7.85
CA LEU A 193 8.04 -0.19 6.39
C LEU A 193 9.47 -0.44 5.90
N LEU A 194 9.60 -1.26 4.87
CA LEU A 194 10.86 -1.55 4.20
C LEU A 194 10.81 -1.00 2.78
N PHE A 195 11.63 0.00 2.49
CA PHE A 195 11.96 0.33 1.10
C PHE A 195 13.03 -0.63 0.65
N LEU A 196 12.67 -1.59 -0.20
CA LEU A 196 13.56 -2.64 -0.67
C LEU A 196 14.02 -2.35 -2.09
N TYR A 197 15.32 -2.18 -2.28
CA TYR A 197 15.97 -1.88 -3.54
C TYR A 197 16.62 -3.15 -4.09
N ILE A 198 16.09 -3.65 -5.19
CA ILE A 198 16.62 -4.86 -5.85
C ILE A 198 17.11 -4.49 -7.24
N HIS A 199 18.41 -4.64 -7.47
CA HIS A 199 19.07 -4.39 -8.77
C HIS A 199 20.29 -5.28 -8.90
N ASP A 200 20.47 -5.95 -10.05
CA ASP A 200 21.68 -6.75 -10.35
C ASP A 200 22.14 -7.71 -9.22
N GLN A 201 21.20 -8.40 -8.57
CA GLN A 201 21.43 -9.29 -7.42
C GLN A 201 21.93 -8.60 -6.13
N HIS A 202 21.88 -7.27 -6.08
CA HIS A 202 22.05 -6.49 -4.86
C HIS A 202 20.71 -6.30 -4.16
N TYR A 203 20.72 -6.51 -2.84
CA TYR A 203 19.54 -6.42 -1.96
C TYR A 203 19.79 -5.34 -0.92
N GLU A 204 19.47 -4.11 -1.25
CA GLU A 204 19.64 -2.97 -0.34
C GLU A 204 18.30 -2.56 0.25
N TYR A 205 18.28 -2.05 1.48
CA TYR A 205 17.05 -1.64 2.10
C TYR A 205 17.20 -0.42 2.99
N PHE A 206 16.07 0.26 3.19
CA PHE A 206 15.89 1.24 4.24
C PHE A 206 14.68 0.85 5.09
N ARG A 207 14.91 0.64 6.38
CA ARG A 207 13.86 0.32 7.34
C ARG A 207 13.36 1.60 8.02
N CYS A 208 12.04 1.74 8.03
CA CYS A 208 11.33 2.82 8.68
C CYS A 208 10.35 2.27 9.71
N ASN A 209 10.11 3.04 10.75
CA ASN A 209 8.98 2.92 11.65
C ASN A 209 8.31 4.29 11.81
N ILE A 210 7.27 4.40 12.64
CA ILE A 210 6.59 5.68 12.87
C ILE A 210 7.55 6.78 13.35
N ASP A 211 8.54 6.44 14.17
CA ASP A 211 9.50 7.40 14.73
C ASP A 211 10.40 8.03 13.65
N THR A 212 10.65 7.28 12.57
CA THR A 212 11.44 7.73 11.42
C THR A 212 10.79 8.95 10.74
N PHE A 213 9.46 9.05 10.82
CA PHE A 213 8.65 10.13 10.21
C PHE A 213 8.38 11.30 11.17
N HIS A 214 8.90 11.28 12.40
CA HIS A 214 8.82 12.48 13.23
C HIS A 214 9.58 13.63 12.56
N LYS A 215 8.97 14.81 12.47
CA LYS A 215 9.56 15.99 11.80
C LYS A 215 10.99 16.32 12.26
N ASN A 216 11.28 16.13 13.55
CA ASN A 216 12.59 16.37 14.13
C ASN A 216 13.63 15.30 13.73
N GLN A 217 13.18 14.13 13.31
CA GLN A 217 14.01 13.01 12.85
C GLN A 217 14.21 13.03 11.32
N HIS A 218 13.43 13.79 10.55
CA HIS A 218 13.58 13.84 9.09
C HIS A 218 15.01 14.17 8.66
N GLY A 219 15.66 15.12 9.34
CA GLY A 219 17.05 15.50 9.07
C GLY A 219 18.07 14.39 9.36
N ASN A 220 17.71 13.34 10.11
CA ASN A 220 18.57 12.21 10.42
C ASN A 220 18.52 11.13 9.33
N HIS A 221 17.39 11.01 8.63
CA HIS A 221 17.14 9.94 7.67
C HIS A 221 17.09 10.41 6.22
N PHE A 222 16.71 11.66 5.98
CA PHE A 222 16.44 12.18 4.66
C PHE A 222 17.22 13.46 4.35
N VAL A 223 17.61 13.61 3.10
CA VAL A 223 18.04 14.87 2.49
C VAL A 223 16.84 15.46 1.75
N SER A 224 16.41 16.65 2.13
CA SER A 224 15.34 17.36 1.42
C SER A 224 15.82 17.77 0.03
N LEU A 225 15.07 17.37 -1.00
CA LEU A 225 15.21 17.80 -2.40
C LEU A 225 13.97 18.59 -2.85
N TYR A 226 13.17 19.06 -1.89
CA TYR A 226 11.94 19.81 -2.12
C TYR A 226 12.28 21.22 -2.67
N PRO A 227 11.48 21.78 -3.61
CA PRO A 227 10.23 21.25 -4.18
C PRO A 227 10.39 20.27 -5.35
N ARG A 228 11.59 20.08 -5.89
CA ARG A 228 11.76 19.46 -7.22
C ARG A 228 11.67 17.93 -7.24
N LYS A 229 12.18 17.24 -6.20
CA LYS A 229 12.31 15.77 -6.21
C LYS A 229 11.86 15.06 -4.91
N GLY A 230 11.22 15.78 -3.99
CA GLY A 230 10.81 15.21 -2.69
C GLY A 230 11.99 15.05 -1.75
N PHE A 231 12.33 13.81 -1.38
CA PHE A 231 13.41 13.49 -0.46
C PHE A 231 14.31 12.40 -1.03
N ARG A 232 15.55 12.34 -0.53
CA ARG A 232 16.46 11.23 -0.76
C ARG A 232 16.86 10.64 0.58
N ILE A 233 16.79 9.33 0.72
CA ILE A 233 17.27 8.64 1.92
C ILE A 233 18.79 8.81 1.99
N LYS A 234 19.29 9.10 3.18
CA LYS A 234 20.73 9.23 3.41
C LYS A 234 21.43 7.89 3.20
N ARG A 235 22.56 7.90 2.49
CA ARG A 235 23.24 6.67 2.07
C ARG A 235 23.72 5.84 3.27
N GLU A 236 24.12 6.48 4.36
CA GLU A 236 24.52 5.81 5.60
C GLU A 236 23.36 5.14 6.36
N LYS A 237 22.12 5.33 5.91
CA LYS A 237 20.93 4.64 6.42
C LYS A 237 20.50 3.47 5.52
N ILE A 238 21.15 3.30 4.37
CA ILE A 238 20.91 2.16 3.50
C ILE A 238 21.74 0.99 4.04
N GLU A 239 21.05 -0.11 4.30
CA GLU A 239 21.63 -1.39 4.69
C GLU A 239 21.58 -2.35 3.51
N SER A 240 22.32 -3.46 3.59
CA SER A 240 22.39 -4.44 2.51
C SER A 240 22.40 -5.86 3.03
N PHE A 241 21.69 -6.75 2.35
CA PHE A 241 21.87 -8.19 2.50
C PHE A 241 22.94 -8.68 1.52
N ALA A 242 23.85 -9.54 1.99
CA ALA A 242 24.91 -10.09 1.16
C ALA A 242 24.36 -11.06 0.10
N THR A 243 23.28 -11.78 0.44
CA THR A 243 22.65 -12.74 -0.45
C THR A 243 21.12 -12.69 -0.35
N LYS A 244 20.46 -13.27 -1.36
CA LYS A 244 19.00 -13.52 -1.33
C LYS A 244 18.57 -14.32 -0.10
N SER A 245 19.39 -15.29 0.31
CA SER A 245 19.09 -16.14 1.48
C SER A 245 19.10 -15.32 2.78
N ASP A 246 20.00 -14.35 2.90
CA ASP A 246 20.04 -13.48 4.07
C ASP A 246 18.81 -12.58 4.17
N LEU A 247 18.32 -12.09 3.02
CA LEU A 247 17.04 -11.36 2.95
C LEU A 247 15.88 -12.26 3.40
N VAL A 248 15.75 -13.49 2.88
CA VAL A 248 14.69 -14.43 3.29
C VAL A 248 14.74 -14.66 4.81
N LYS A 249 15.93 -14.94 5.36
CA LYS A 249 16.13 -15.13 6.81
C LYS A 249 15.70 -13.91 7.61
N ALA A 250 16.00 -12.70 7.13
CA ALA A 250 15.60 -11.46 7.80
C ALA A 250 14.08 -11.24 7.77
N LEU A 251 13.39 -11.64 6.69
CA LEU A 251 11.94 -11.54 6.59
C LEU A 251 11.18 -12.51 7.51
N HIS A 252 11.84 -13.55 8.03
CA HIS A 252 11.27 -14.45 9.04
C HIS A 252 11.31 -13.90 10.48
N GLN A 253 12.08 -12.85 10.76
CA GLN A 253 12.33 -12.32 12.11
C GLN A 253 11.38 -11.17 12.51
#